data_AF-A0AAC9V4D4-F1
#
_entry.id   AF-A0AAC9V4D4-F1
#
_cell.length_a   1.000
_cell.length_b   1.000
_cell.length_c   1.000
_cell.angle_alpha   90.00
_cell.angle_beta   90.00
_cell.angle_gamma   90.00
#
_symmetry.space_group_name_H-M   'P 1'
#
loop_
_entity.id
_entity.type
_entity.pdbx_description
1 polymer ?
#
loop_
_entity_poly.entity_id
_entity_poly.type
_entity_poly.pdbx_seq_one_letter_code
_entity_poly.pdbx_strand_id
1 'polypeptide(L)'
;MPFTFSHPLYAAPLRRLAPALSLSGLVLGSMIPDMEYFIAMNSYRSIGHSLAGFIWMGIPLSLAFLSAWENILKPVLPKLLPALGGVDRYAETLLGRRSGTPGNAAGWALFLLSLFIGFMSHLFVDGMTHTSGWLVARQHSLYRIEAGLPLYKWLQYGLSLLGLLLPGVWLLWNYITWYRKEGRGRNRSKPAPKWGAAAAAAAGFLLMAGKILFEPRADNIVLWLVAGCSSALFGLFVAGVLSAGAERKRLPAAMTGLLLLAVVIAAFKGCRMAADLNPDIQGQGTAAWLLYIWLLSLGVWLLSRIGAGGTVLAEHRGGIRMSR
;
A
#
# COMPACT_ATOMS: atom_id res chain seq x y z
N MET A 1 12.13 5.08 11.68
CA MET A 1 11.32 5.65 10.60
C MET A 1 10.01 6.08 11.18
N PRO A 2 9.52 7.29 10.85
CA PRO A 2 8.12 7.56 11.05
C PRO A 2 7.30 6.43 10.44
N PHE A 3 6.13 6.16 11.01
CA PHE A 3 5.30 5.06 10.52
C PHE A 3 5.00 5.25 9.03
N THR A 4 5.18 4.21 8.21
CA THR A 4 5.18 4.33 6.75
C THR A 4 3.91 4.98 6.19
N PHE A 5 2.73 4.63 6.73
CA PHE A 5 1.45 5.22 6.32
C PHE A 5 1.27 6.69 6.73
N SER A 6 2.19 7.26 7.50
CA SER A 6 2.24 8.67 7.86
C SER A 6 2.91 9.53 6.79
N HIS A 7 3.78 8.94 5.95
CA HIS A 7 4.54 9.67 4.93
C HIS A 7 3.69 10.36 3.84
N PRO A 8 2.57 9.78 3.38
CA PRO A 8 1.71 10.44 2.39
C PRO A 8 1.27 11.86 2.75
N LEU A 9 1.12 12.17 4.05
CA LEU A 9 0.79 13.53 4.49
C LEU A 9 1.81 14.55 3.98
N TYR A 10 3.10 14.22 4.03
CA TYR A 10 4.18 15.15 3.70
C TYR A 10 4.34 15.38 2.20
N ALA A 11 3.82 14.47 1.36
CA ALA A 11 3.72 14.67 -0.07
C ALA A 11 2.47 15.46 -0.49
N ALA A 12 1.43 15.52 0.36
CA ALA A 12 0.15 16.15 0.02
C ALA A 12 0.24 17.65 -0.33
N PRO A 13 1.04 18.50 0.36
CA PRO A 13 1.19 19.90 -0.03
C PRO A 13 1.70 20.10 -1.46
N LEU A 14 2.53 19.17 -1.96
CA LEU A 14 3.08 19.25 -3.32
C LEU A 14 2.00 19.09 -4.39
N ARG A 15 0.96 18.28 -4.13
CA ARG A 15 -0.21 18.18 -5.01
C ARG A 15 -0.98 19.50 -5.10
N ARG A 16 -1.00 20.28 -4.02
CA ARG A 16 -1.66 21.60 -3.99
C ARG A 16 -0.87 22.65 -4.77
N LEU A 17 0.47 22.61 -4.68
CA LEU A 17 1.36 23.51 -5.40
C LEU A 17 1.49 23.18 -6.89
N ALA A 18 1.43 21.88 -7.23
CA ALA A 18 1.49 21.39 -8.60
C ALA A 18 0.30 20.45 -8.91
N PRO A 19 -0.88 21.01 -9.29
CA PRO A 19 -2.10 20.25 -9.60
C PRO A 19 -2.01 19.32 -10.82
N ALA A 20 -0.86 19.24 -11.49
CA ALA A 20 -0.55 18.23 -12.49
C ALA A 20 -0.10 16.90 -11.85
N LEU A 21 0.65 16.93 -10.74
CA LEU A 21 1.29 15.74 -10.15
C LEU A 21 0.30 14.62 -9.78
N SER A 22 0.54 13.39 -10.19
CA SER A 22 -0.30 12.26 -9.82
C SER A 22 -0.34 12.06 -8.29
N LEU A 23 -1.54 12.12 -7.70
CA LEU A 23 -1.74 11.85 -6.28
C LEU A 23 -1.32 10.43 -5.92
N SER A 24 -1.70 9.43 -6.72
CA SER A 24 -1.31 8.03 -6.49
C SER A 24 0.21 7.86 -6.59
N GLY A 25 0.87 8.60 -7.49
CA GLY A 25 2.34 8.63 -7.57
C GLY A 25 2.95 9.19 -6.29
N LEU A 26 2.50 10.36 -5.84
CA LEU A 26 3.00 10.97 -4.59
C LEU A 26 2.83 10.05 -3.38
N VAL A 27 1.65 9.45 -3.22
CA VAL A 27 1.34 8.54 -2.10
C VAL A 27 2.21 7.29 -2.16
N LEU A 28 2.23 6.56 -3.28
CA LEU A 28 3.02 5.34 -3.41
C LEU A 28 4.52 5.63 -3.25
N GLY A 29 5.00 6.72 -3.86
CA GLY A 29 6.39 7.14 -3.78
C GLY A 29 6.82 7.43 -2.34
N SER A 30 5.96 8.09 -1.57
CA SER A 30 6.23 8.41 -0.16
C SER A 30 6.27 7.18 0.75
N MET A 31 5.74 6.05 0.31
CA MET A 31 5.69 4.81 1.09
C MET A 31 6.74 3.79 0.64
N ILE A 32 7.24 3.91 -0.59
CA ILE A 32 8.02 2.86 -1.24
C ILE A 32 9.33 2.46 -0.55
N PRO A 33 10.11 3.36 0.11
CA PRO A 33 11.37 2.97 0.75
C PRO A 33 11.16 1.90 1.83
N ASP A 34 10.03 1.98 2.52
CA ASP A 34 9.68 1.12 3.64
C ASP A 34 8.88 -0.11 3.22
N MET A 35 8.45 -0.22 1.96
CA MET A 35 7.66 -1.37 1.51
C MET A 35 8.41 -2.69 1.65
N GLU A 36 9.75 -2.66 1.69
CA GLU A 36 10.54 -3.85 1.99
C GLU A 36 10.22 -4.46 3.35
N TYR A 37 9.89 -3.65 4.36
CA TYR A 37 9.47 -4.16 5.67
C TYR A 37 8.18 -4.96 5.56
N PHE A 38 7.22 -4.42 4.81
CA PHE A 38 5.91 -5.06 4.65
C PHE A 38 6.00 -6.32 3.81
N ILE A 39 6.79 -6.32 2.74
CA ILE A 39 6.99 -7.51 1.90
C ILE A 39 7.79 -8.60 2.63
N ALA A 40 8.82 -8.24 3.39
CA ALA A 40 9.56 -9.18 4.23
C ALA A 40 8.81 -9.58 5.51
N MET A 41 7.75 -8.84 5.84
CA MET A 41 7.00 -8.92 7.10
C MET A 41 7.93 -8.82 8.32
N ASN A 42 8.99 -8.03 8.24
CA ASN A 42 10.02 -7.87 9.28
C ASN A 42 10.65 -6.48 9.17
N SER A 43 11.43 -6.04 10.16
CA SER A 43 12.27 -4.84 10.08
C SER A 43 13.50 -5.04 9.18
N TYR A 44 13.31 -5.67 8.02
CA TYR A 44 14.30 -5.94 7.00
C TYR A 44 14.59 -4.69 6.17
N ARG A 45 15.85 -4.23 6.17
CA ARG A 45 16.30 -3.10 5.37
C ARG A 45 17.38 -3.53 4.39
N SER A 46 17.22 -3.20 3.12
CA SER A 46 18.19 -3.47 2.06
C SER A 46 18.59 -2.18 1.35
N ILE A 47 18.22 -2.02 0.09
CA ILE A 47 18.56 -0.85 -0.74
C ILE A 47 17.39 0.14 -0.87
N GLY A 48 16.27 -0.05 -0.15
CA GLY A 48 15.01 0.70 -0.32
C GLY A 48 15.16 2.23 -0.25
N HIS A 49 16.07 2.74 0.57
CA HIS A 49 16.35 4.18 0.73
C HIS A 49 17.39 4.74 -0.26
N SER A 50 17.81 3.95 -1.26
CA SER A 50 18.76 4.38 -2.30
C SER A 50 18.05 4.62 -3.64
N LEU A 51 18.69 5.37 -4.54
CA LEU A 51 18.18 5.54 -5.91
C LEU A 51 18.07 4.20 -6.65
N ALA A 52 19.01 3.27 -6.41
CA ALA A 52 18.94 1.92 -6.96
C ALA A 52 17.71 1.16 -6.44
N GLY A 53 17.40 1.27 -5.14
CA GLY A 53 16.17 0.71 -4.57
C GLY A 53 14.91 1.32 -5.16
N PHE A 54 14.87 2.64 -5.36
CA PHE A 54 13.77 3.30 -6.05
C PHE A 54 13.52 2.69 -7.44
N ILE A 55 14.57 2.52 -8.24
CA ILE A 55 14.45 1.99 -9.60
C ILE A 55 14.09 0.50 -9.59
N TRP A 56 14.86 -0.32 -8.89
CA TRP A 56 14.80 -1.78 -9.00
C TRP A 56 13.78 -2.45 -8.09
N MET A 57 13.36 -1.79 -7.01
CA MET A 57 12.30 -2.28 -6.12
C MET A 57 11.08 -1.38 -6.19
N GLY A 58 11.29 -0.07 -6.15
CA GLY A 58 10.21 0.87 -5.91
C GLY A 58 9.25 1.04 -7.07
N ILE A 59 9.77 1.19 -8.29
CA ILE A 59 8.94 1.25 -9.50
C ILE A 59 8.11 -0.03 -9.69
N PRO A 60 8.67 -1.25 -9.74
CA PRO A 60 7.87 -2.45 -9.97
C PRO A 60 6.79 -2.67 -8.90
N LEU A 61 7.12 -2.46 -7.62
CA LEU A 61 6.14 -2.54 -6.53
C LEU A 61 5.03 -1.49 -6.67
N SER A 62 5.38 -0.25 -7.00
CA SER A 62 4.39 0.83 -7.14
C SER A 62 3.42 0.57 -8.30
N LEU A 63 3.91 0.01 -9.41
CA LEU A 63 3.06 -0.38 -10.54
C LEU A 63 2.14 -1.55 -10.16
N ALA A 64 2.65 -2.54 -9.43
CA ALA A 64 1.86 -3.65 -8.93
C ALA A 64 0.77 -3.18 -7.95
N PHE A 65 1.10 -2.31 -7.00
CA PHE A 65 0.17 -1.75 -6.03
C PHE A 65 -0.85 -0.81 -6.65
N LEU A 66 -0.46 0.02 -7.62
CA LEU A 66 -1.41 0.83 -8.39
C LEU A 66 -2.42 -0.07 -9.12
N SER A 67 -1.95 -1.14 -9.75
CA SER A 67 -2.80 -2.10 -10.46
C SER A 67 -3.75 -2.83 -9.50
N ALA A 68 -3.24 -3.29 -8.35
CA ALA A 68 -4.05 -3.95 -7.32
C ALA A 68 -5.09 -3.00 -6.71
N TRP A 69 -4.70 -1.75 -6.45
CA TRP A 69 -5.60 -0.74 -5.95
C TRP A 69 -6.74 -0.47 -6.94
N GLU A 70 -6.42 -0.10 -8.18
CA GLU A 70 -7.44 0.34 -9.15
C GLU A 70 -8.33 -0.81 -9.63
N ASN A 71 -7.79 -2.01 -9.82
CA ASN A 71 -8.53 -3.11 -10.43
C ASN A 71 -9.15 -4.09 -9.43
N ILE A 72 -8.63 -4.17 -8.20
CA ILE A 72 -9.07 -5.17 -7.21
C ILE A 72 -9.64 -4.51 -5.96
N LEU A 73 -8.84 -3.70 -5.25
CA LEU A 73 -9.25 -3.18 -3.95
C LEU A 73 -10.31 -2.10 -4.07
N LYS A 74 -10.12 -1.09 -4.92
CA LYS A 74 -11.06 0.03 -5.09
C LYS A 74 -12.48 -0.43 -5.47
N PRO A 75 -12.70 -1.40 -6.38
CA PRO A 75 -14.05 -1.91 -6.68
C PRO A 75 -14.67 -2.81 -5.60
N VAL A 76 -13.85 -3.50 -4.80
CA VAL A 76 -14.32 -4.51 -3.84
C VAL A 76 -14.42 -3.96 -2.41
N LEU A 77 -13.58 -3.01 -2.03
CA LEU A 77 -13.50 -2.45 -0.67
C LEU A 77 -14.85 -1.92 -0.16
N PRO A 78 -15.65 -1.15 -0.92
CA PRO A 78 -16.98 -0.75 -0.48
C PRO A 78 -17.89 -1.94 -0.10
N LYS A 79 -17.76 -3.06 -0.81
CA LYS A 79 -18.58 -4.25 -0.60
C LYS A 79 -18.15 -5.03 0.65
N LEU A 80 -16.86 -5.00 0.99
CA LEU A 80 -16.29 -5.68 2.17
C LEU A 80 -16.51 -4.93 3.48
N LEU A 81 -16.79 -3.62 3.41
CA LEU A 81 -17.01 -2.79 4.59
C LEU A 81 -18.40 -3.06 5.20
N PRO A 82 -18.55 -2.93 6.52
CA PRO A 82 -19.83 -3.12 7.18
C PRO A 82 -20.83 -2.04 6.74
N ALA A 83 -22.08 -2.45 6.52
CA ALA A 83 -23.18 -1.52 6.25
C ALA A 83 -23.58 -0.67 7.48
N LEU A 84 -23.06 -1.01 8.68
CA LEU A 84 -23.29 -0.27 9.90
C LEU A 84 -22.80 1.17 9.74
N GLY A 85 -23.67 2.15 10.02
CA GLY A 85 -23.37 3.57 9.82
C GLY A 85 -23.30 4.00 8.35
N GLY A 86 -23.52 3.10 7.37
CA GLY A 86 -23.41 3.43 5.95
C GLY A 86 -21.97 3.65 5.45
N VAL A 87 -20.98 3.04 6.11
CA VAL A 87 -19.55 3.14 5.77
C VAL A 87 -19.26 2.54 4.39
N ASP A 88 -19.94 1.45 4.04
CA ASP A 88 -19.96 0.85 2.69
C ASP A 88 -20.33 1.87 1.61
N ARG A 89 -21.43 2.61 1.81
CA ARG A 89 -21.94 3.64 0.89
C ARG A 89 -21.02 4.87 0.83
N TYR A 90 -20.44 5.27 1.96
CA TYR A 90 -19.45 6.32 1.99
C TYR A 90 -18.22 5.94 1.15
N ALA A 91 -17.71 4.72 1.34
CA ALA A 91 -16.60 4.20 0.56
C ALA A 91 -16.95 4.12 -0.93
N GLU A 92 -18.14 3.66 -1.30
CA GLU A 92 -18.61 3.65 -2.70
C GLU A 92 -18.65 5.06 -3.31
N THR A 93 -19.11 6.06 -2.56
CA THR A 93 -19.18 7.47 -2.99
C THR A 93 -17.80 8.09 -3.15
N LEU A 94 -16.88 7.79 -2.22
CA LEU A 94 -15.52 8.31 -2.24
C LEU A 94 -14.68 7.66 -3.35
N LEU A 95 -14.81 6.34 -3.51
CA LEU A 95 -14.01 5.52 -4.42
C LEU A 95 -14.59 5.41 -5.83
N GLY A 96 -15.89 5.66 -6.02
CA GLY A 96 -16.55 5.66 -7.34
C GLY A 96 -16.08 6.77 -8.29
N ARG A 97 -15.10 7.58 -7.87
CA ARG A 97 -14.44 8.59 -8.71
C ARG A 97 -13.52 7.93 -9.74
N ARG A 98 -13.25 8.66 -10.84
CA ARG A 98 -12.47 8.23 -12.03
C ARG A 98 -11.25 7.36 -11.70
N SER A 99 -10.88 6.48 -12.63
CA SER A 99 -9.67 5.67 -12.55
C SER A 99 -8.44 6.55 -12.28
N GLY A 100 -7.60 6.12 -11.32
CA GLY A 100 -6.32 6.75 -11.04
C GLY A 100 -5.18 6.28 -11.96
N THR A 101 -5.46 5.34 -12.87
CA THR A 101 -4.48 4.83 -13.84
C THR A 101 -4.24 5.85 -14.95
N PRO A 102 -2.98 6.19 -15.28
CA PRO A 102 -2.68 7.06 -16.40
C PRO A 102 -3.16 6.50 -17.75
N GLY A 103 -3.85 7.34 -18.53
CA GLY A 103 -4.43 6.94 -19.82
C GLY A 103 -3.51 7.06 -21.04
N ASN A 104 -2.37 7.73 -20.91
CA ASN A 104 -1.41 7.95 -22.00
C ASN A 104 0.02 8.04 -21.48
N ALA A 105 1.00 8.09 -22.39
CA ALA A 105 2.43 8.14 -22.05
C ALA A 105 2.81 9.34 -21.18
N ALA A 106 2.25 10.52 -21.47
CA ALA A 106 2.49 11.74 -20.68
C ALA A 106 1.99 11.57 -19.23
N GLY A 107 0.83 10.96 -19.03
CA GLY A 107 0.29 10.64 -17.71
C GLY A 107 1.17 9.65 -16.96
N TRP A 108 1.74 8.65 -17.64
CA TRP A 108 2.69 7.71 -17.03
C TRP A 108 4.00 8.39 -16.64
N ALA A 109 4.53 9.27 -17.49
CA ALA A 109 5.72 10.07 -17.16
C ALA A 109 5.45 10.96 -15.92
N LEU A 110 4.28 11.58 -15.86
CA LEU A 110 3.86 12.39 -14.72
C LEU A 110 3.65 11.55 -13.45
N PHE A 111 3.12 10.33 -13.58
CA PHE A 111 3.04 9.38 -12.48
C PHE A 111 4.44 9.02 -11.94
N LEU A 112 5.39 8.66 -12.80
CA LEU A 112 6.76 8.33 -12.40
C LEU A 112 7.49 9.52 -11.77
N LEU A 113 7.32 10.73 -12.32
CA LEU A 113 7.83 11.95 -11.72
C LEU A 113 7.23 12.17 -10.32
N SER A 114 5.92 12.00 -10.19
CA SER A 114 5.23 12.14 -8.90
C SER A 114 5.67 11.06 -7.89
N LEU A 115 5.92 9.85 -8.38
CA LEU A 115 6.47 8.74 -7.60
C LEU A 115 7.86 9.08 -7.07
N PHE A 116 8.74 9.64 -7.90
CA PHE A 116 10.06 10.08 -7.49
C PHE A 116 9.99 11.23 -6.48
N ILE A 117 9.10 12.21 -6.70
CA ILE A 117 8.87 13.30 -5.74
C ILE A 117 8.37 12.76 -4.39
N GLY A 118 7.44 11.79 -4.40
CA GLY A 118 7.00 11.10 -3.21
C GLY A 118 8.17 10.40 -2.49
N PHE A 119 9.01 9.68 -3.24
CA PHE A 119 10.22 9.03 -2.72
C PHE A 119 11.18 10.05 -2.06
N MET A 120 11.42 11.20 -2.70
CA MET A 120 12.22 12.28 -2.11
C MET A 120 11.59 12.83 -0.82
N SER A 121 10.27 13.00 -0.78
CA SER A 121 9.57 13.47 0.43
C SER A 121 9.74 12.50 1.59
N HIS A 122 9.77 11.19 1.32
CA HIS A 122 10.08 10.18 2.34
C HIS A 122 11.48 10.36 2.90
N LEU A 123 12.50 10.38 2.04
CA LEU A 123 13.89 10.54 2.46
C LEU A 123 14.12 11.85 3.22
N PHE A 124 13.42 12.91 2.82
CA PHE A 124 13.49 14.20 3.49
C PHE A 124 13.01 14.10 4.95
N VAL A 125 11.84 13.53 5.18
CA VAL A 125 11.24 13.37 6.52
C VAL A 125 12.06 12.38 7.36
N ASP A 126 12.54 11.29 6.76
CA ASP A 126 13.44 10.35 7.43
C ASP A 126 14.76 11.01 7.83
N GLY A 127 15.32 11.85 6.96
CA GLY A 127 16.53 12.59 7.25
C GLY A 127 16.38 13.61 8.40
N MET A 128 15.15 13.96 8.77
CA MET A 128 14.88 14.76 9.97
C MET A 128 14.91 13.98 11.28
N THR A 129 14.80 12.65 11.21
CA THR A 129 14.43 11.80 12.36
C THR A 129 15.38 10.64 12.65
N HIS A 130 16.45 10.49 11.87
CA HIS A 130 17.45 9.42 12.03
C HIS A 130 18.83 9.99 12.27
N THR A 131 19.66 9.25 13.00
CA THR A 131 21.03 9.66 13.38
C THR A 131 21.92 9.98 12.18
N SER A 132 21.80 9.23 11.08
CA SER A 132 22.49 9.50 9.81
C SER A 132 21.76 10.50 8.90
N GLY A 133 20.62 11.03 9.36
CA GLY A 133 19.78 11.94 8.61
C GLY A 133 20.36 13.34 8.50
N TRP A 134 20.00 14.05 7.41
CA TRP A 134 20.54 15.36 7.09
C TRP A 134 20.36 16.41 8.21
N LEU A 135 19.29 16.34 9.00
CA LEU A 135 19.05 17.30 10.08
C LEU A 135 19.74 16.85 11.37
N VAL A 136 19.51 15.61 11.79
CA VAL A 136 20.00 15.08 13.07
C VAL A 136 21.52 15.05 13.11
N ALA A 137 22.17 14.69 11.99
CA ALA A 137 23.63 14.71 11.90
C ALA A 137 24.25 16.10 12.04
N ARG A 138 23.49 17.17 11.74
CA ARG A 138 23.97 18.57 11.80
C ARG A 138 23.57 19.27 13.10
N GLN A 139 22.44 18.90 13.69
CA GLN A 139 21.91 19.56 14.88
C GLN A 139 22.09 18.69 16.12
N HIS A 140 23.19 18.95 16.85
CA HIS A 140 23.58 18.19 18.03
C HIS A 140 22.53 18.22 19.16
N SER A 141 21.72 19.29 19.25
CA SER A 141 20.65 19.37 20.25
C SER A 141 19.63 18.25 20.13
N LEU A 142 19.45 17.66 18.94
CA LEU A 142 18.50 16.56 18.72
C LEU A 142 18.94 15.23 19.36
N TYR A 143 20.22 15.09 19.75
CA TYR A 143 20.71 13.93 20.50
C TYR A 143 20.46 14.03 22.01
N ARG A 144 20.05 15.21 22.50
CA ARG A 144 19.69 15.38 23.91
C ARG A 144 18.58 14.40 24.27
N ILE A 145 18.78 13.70 25.39
CA ILE A 145 17.80 12.77 25.94
C ILE A 145 16.81 13.56 26.80
N GLU A 146 15.53 13.42 26.49
CA GLU A 146 14.42 14.00 27.24
C GLU A 146 13.39 12.90 27.49
N ALA A 147 12.92 12.78 28.74
CA ALA A 147 11.98 11.72 29.16
C ALA A 147 12.38 10.29 28.68
N GLY A 148 13.68 9.98 28.75
CA GLY A 148 14.22 8.65 28.42
C GLY A 148 14.50 8.39 26.93
N LEU A 149 14.22 9.35 26.03
CA LEU A 149 14.50 9.20 24.59
C LEU A 149 15.19 10.44 24.00
N PRO A 150 16.06 10.27 22.98
CA PRO A 150 16.59 11.40 22.23
C PRO A 150 15.51 12.25 21.58
N LEU A 151 15.69 13.56 21.50
CA LEU A 151 14.72 14.47 20.87
C LEU A 151 14.39 14.11 19.42
N TYR A 152 15.33 13.58 18.64
CA TYR A 152 15.02 13.11 17.27
C TYR A 152 13.99 11.96 17.25
N LYS A 153 13.92 11.13 18.31
CA LYS A 153 12.90 10.08 18.45
C LYS A 153 11.54 10.67 18.77
N TRP A 154 11.47 11.67 19.63
CA TRP A 154 10.24 12.43 19.87
C TRP A 154 9.73 13.08 18.59
N LEU A 155 10.62 13.69 17.81
CA LEU A 155 10.28 14.22 16.49
C LEU A 155 9.77 13.12 15.55
N GLN A 156 10.42 11.94 15.54
CA GLN A 156 9.98 10.78 14.77
C GLN A 156 8.54 10.35 15.13
N TYR A 157 8.22 10.26 16.43
CA TYR A 157 6.88 9.89 16.89
C TYR A 157 5.86 10.98 16.62
N GLY A 158 6.20 12.25 16.83
CA GLY A 158 5.33 13.39 16.52
C GLY A 158 4.96 13.43 15.03
N LEU A 159 5.94 13.26 14.14
CA LEU A 159 5.70 13.21 12.69
C LEU A 159 4.91 11.95 12.28
N SER A 160 5.11 10.81 12.95
CA SER A 160 4.27 9.62 12.71
C SER A 160 2.82 9.90 13.09
N LEU A 161 2.62 10.48 14.27
CA LEU A 161 1.30 10.76 14.83
C LEU A 161 0.56 11.78 13.97
N LEU A 162 1.19 12.91 13.61
CA LEU A 162 0.59 13.92 12.75
C LEU A 162 0.24 13.36 11.36
N GLY A 163 1.16 12.58 10.76
CA GLY A 163 0.97 11.97 9.45
C GLY A 163 -0.19 10.98 9.38
N LEU A 164 -0.60 10.39 10.51
CA LEU A 164 -1.75 9.50 10.59
C LEU A 164 -3.03 10.24 11.03
N LEU A 165 -2.92 11.10 12.06
CA LEU A 165 -4.06 11.79 12.64
C LEU A 165 -4.68 12.79 11.67
N LEU A 166 -3.91 13.59 10.94
CA LEU A 166 -4.47 14.63 10.09
C LEU A 166 -5.31 14.06 8.92
N PRO A 167 -4.83 13.06 8.15
CA PRO A 167 -5.67 12.38 7.16
C PRO A 167 -6.86 11.65 7.81
N GLY A 168 -6.68 11.04 8.98
CA GLY A 168 -7.74 10.34 9.71
C GLY A 168 -8.87 11.28 10.16
N VAL A 169 -8.54 12.42 10.75
CA VAL A 169 -9.50 13.47 11.15
C VAL A 169 -10.19 14.04 9.92
N TRP A 170 -9.46 14.28 8.83
CA TRP A 170 -10.05 14.75 7.57
C TRP A 170 -11.05 13.74 7.00
N LEU A 171 -10.70 12.44 6.97
CA LEU A 171 -11.60 11.37 6.53
C LEU A 171 -12.84 11.28 7.43
N LEU A 172 -12.67 11.33 8.75
CA LEU A 172 -13.78 11.29 9.70
C LEU A 172 -14.71 12.50 9.53
N TRP A 173 -14.15 13.70 9.39
CA TRP A 173 -14.95 14.89 9.13
C TRP A 173 -15.70 14.78 7.80
N ASN A 174 -15.02 14.32 6.74
CA ASN A 174 -15.64 14.10 5.44
C ASN A 174 -16.79 13.07 5.52
N TYR A 175 -16.60 11.97 6.24
CA TYR A 175 -17.64 10.98 6.52
C TYR A 175 -18.84 11.58 7.27
N ILE A 176 -18.61 12.33 8.36
CA ILE A 176 -19.69 12.95 9.15
C ILE A 176 -20.48 13.95 8.30
N THR A 177 -19.80 14.77 7.50
CA THR A 177 -20.47 15.73 6.61
C THR A 177 -21.29 15.04 5.53
N TRP A 178 -20.74 13.98 4.92
CA TRP A 178 -21.46 13.14 3.96
C TRP A 178 -22.68 12.48 4.63
N TYR A 179 -22.52 11.89 5.80
CA TYR A 179 -23.59 11.19 6.52
C TYR A 179 -24.74 12.13 6.88
N ARG A 180 -24.44 13.37 7.29
CA ARG A 180 -25.46 14.41 7.57
C ARG A 180 -26.25 14.84 6.35
N LYS A 181 -25.61 14.89 5.16
CA LYS A 181 -26.24 15.35 3.91
C LYS A 181 -26.98 14.24 3.17
N GLU A 182 -26.35 13.08 3.05
CA GLU A 182 -26.74 12.01 2.12
C GLU A 182 -27.02 10.67 2.83
N GLY A 183 -26.52 10.48 4.05
CA GLY A 183 -26.57 9.19 4.77
C GLY A 183 -27.98 8.68 5.08
N ARG A 184 -28.99 9.58 5.08
CA ARG A 184 -30.40 9.28 5.38
C ARG A 184 -31.21 8.83 4.16
N GLY A 185 -30.76 9.05 2.93
CA GLY A 185 -31.55 8.74 1.73
C GLY A 185 -30.72 8.19 0.58
N ARG A 186 -30.75 6.85 0.37
CA ARG A 186 -30.51 6.11 -0.89
C ARG A 186 -30.44 4.59 -0.65
N ASN A 187 -30.79 3.84 -1.70
CA ASN A 187 -30.76 2.37 -1.77
C ASN A 187 -29.41 1.77 -1.37
N ARG A 188 -29.47 0.54 -0.82
CA ARG A 188 -28.30 -0.24 -0.36
C ARG A 188 -27.26 -0.39 -1.48
N SER A 189 -25.97 -0.30 -1.12
CA SER A 189 -24.88 -0.78 -1.98
C SER A 189 -25.13 -2.27 -2.27
N LYS A 190 -24.68 -2.78 -3.42
CA LYS A 190 -24.80 -4.22 -3.69
C LYS A 190 -23.93 -4.95 -2.66
N PRO A 191 -24.50 -5.82 -1.79
CA PRO A 191 -23.73 -6.47 -0.74
C PRO A 191 -22.63 -7.33 -1.36
N ALA A 192 -21.45 -7.37 -0.72
CA ALA A 192 -20.45 -8.37 -1.04
C ALA A 192 -21.04 -9.78 -0.88
N PRO A 193 -20.43 -10.77 -1.54
CA PRO A 193 -20.60 -12.15 -1.13
C PRO A 193 -20.27 -12.27 0.37
N LYS A 194 -21.15 -12.91 1.16
CA LYS A 194 -20.99 -13.06 2.62
C LYS A 194 -19.65 -13.69 3.04
N TRP A 195 -18.99 -14.41 2.13
CA TRP A 195 -17.70 -15.05 2.34
C TRP A 195 -16.50 -14.11 2.16
N GLY A 196 -16.64 -12.92 1.55
CA GLY A 196 -15.50 -12.05 1.23
C GLY A 196 -14.69 -11.62 2.46
N ALA A 197 -15.38 -11.17 3.52
CA ALA A 197 -14.73 -10.81 4.78
C ALA A 197 -14.08 -12.02 5.47
N ALA A 198 -14.75 -13.19 5.43
CA ALA A 198 -14.21 -14.43 5.98
C ALA A 198 -12.96 -14.90 5.22
N ALA A 199 -12.96 -14.79 3.88
CA ALA A 199 -11.80 -15.10 3.05
C ALA A 199 -10.63 -14.15 3.33
N ALA A 200 -10.90 -12.85 3.52
CA ALA A 200 -9.87 -11.89 3.90
C ALA A 200 -9.25 -12.23 5.25
N ALA A 201 -10.08 -12.49 6.27
CA ALA A 201 -9.62 -12.87 7.59
C ALA A 201 -8.83 -14.19 7.57
N ALA A 202 -9.32 -15.21 6.87
CA ALA A 202 -8.66 -16.51 6.77
C ALA A 202 -7.29 -16.39 6.06
N ALA A 203 -7.23 -15.72 4.90
CA ALA A 203 -5.98 -15.57 4.16
C ALA A 203 -4.95 -14.72 4.94
N GLY A 204 -5.39 -13.64 5.58
CA GLY A 204 -4.52 -12.84 6.46
C GLY A 204 -4.03 -13.63 7.66
N PHE A 205 -4.90 -14.40 8.32
CA PHE A 205 -4.52 -15.26 9.44
C PHE A 205 -3.51 -16.32 9.02
N LEU A 206 -3.73 -17.02 7.90
CA LEU A 206 -2.80 -18.04 7.40
C LEU A 206 -1.42 -17.44 7.08
N LEU A 207 -1.36 -16.26 6.45
CA LEU A 207 -0.08 -15.59 6.18
C LEU A 207 0.61 -15.17 7.48
N MET A 208 -0.14 -14.65 8.45
CA MET A 208 0.38 -14.26 9.77
C MET A 208 0.91 -15.47 10.54
N ALA A 209 0.11 -16.53 10.65
CA ALA A 209 0.50 -17.77 11.32
C ALA A 209 1.74 -18.37 10.67
N GLY A 210 1.76 -18.46 9.33
CA GLY A 210 2.93 -18.91 8.57
C GLY A 210 4.16 -18.01 8.74
N LYS A 211 4.00 -16.71 9.01
CA LYS A 211 5.14 -15.85 9.37
C LYS A 211 5.64 -16.14 10.78
N ILE A 212 4.76 -16.13 11.78
CA ILE A 212 5.13 -16.28 13.18
C ILE A 212 5.71 -17.67 13.49
N LEU A 213 5.16 -18.75 12.91
CA LEU A 213 5.63 -20.13 13.14
C LEU A 213 7.09 -20.37 12.75
N PHE A 214 7.64 -19.58 11.84
CA PHE A 214 9.00 -19.74 11.32
C PHE A 214 9.89 -18.54 11.65
N GLU A 215 9.45 -17.62 12.51
CA GLU A 215 10.26 -16.46 12.92
C GLU A 215 10.93 -16.76 14.27
N PRO A 216 12.27 -16.82 14.35
CA PRO A 216 12.98 -17.12 15.59
C PRO A 216 12.79 -16.06 16.69
N ARG A 217 12.43 -14.82 16.32
CA ARG A 217 12.30 -13.65 17.22
C ARG A 217 10.87 -13.11 17.21
N ALA A 218 9.93 -13.97 17.54
CA ALA A 218 8.51 -13.62 17.64
C ALA A 218 8.18 -12.69 18.83
N ASP A 219 9.14 -12.36 19.68
CA ASP A 219 9.03 -11.41 20.80
C ASP A 219 9.07 -9.93 20.37
N ASN A 220 9.53 -9.64 19.15
CA ASN A 220 9.64 -8.28 18.64
C ASN A 220 8.28 -7.64 18.32
N ILE A 221 7.84 -6.64 19.08
CA ILE A 221 6.55 -5.95 18.84
C ILE A 221 6.44 -5.29 17.45
N VAL A 222 7.56 -4.84 16.87
CA VAL A 222 7.58 -4.22 15.52
C VAL A 222 7.28 -5.28 14.45
N LEU A 223 7.71 -6.52 14.67
CA LEU A 223 7.36 -7.65 13.81
C LEU A 223 5.84 -7.81 13.75
N TRP A 224 5.17 -7.85 14.90
CA TRP A 224 3.72 -8.01 14.97
C TRP A 224 2.97 -6.88 14.27
N LEU A 225 3.44 -5.65 14.40
CA LEU A 225 2.86 -4.50 13.71
C LEU A 225 2.98 -4.65 12.19
N VAL A 226 4.19 -4.86 11.67
CA VAL A 226 4.45 -4.93 10.23
C VAL A 226 3.81 -6.18 9.61
N ALA A 227 4.02 -7.35 10.22
CA ALA A 227 3.42 -8.61 9.78
C ALA A 227 1.89 -8.56 9.86
N GLY A 228 1.32 -7.99 10.91
CA GLY A 228 -0.12 -7.82 11.06
C GLY A 228 -0.71 -6.93 9.98
N CYS A 229 -0.10 -5.77 9.70
CA CYS A 229 -0.52 -4.88 8.61
C CYS A 229 -0.41 -5.57 7.24
N SER A 230 0.73 -6.22 6.95
CA SER A 230 0.93 -6.96 5.70
C SER A 230 -0.10 -8.07 5.50
N SER A 231 -0.37 -8.85 6.55
CA SER A 231 -1.36 -9.93 6.53
C SER A 231 -2.78 -9.42 6.31
N ALA A 232 -3.16 -8.31 6.95
CA ALA A 232 -4.46 -7.68 6.73
C ALA A 232 -4.62 -7.20 5.28
N LEU A 233 -3.61 -6.51 4.75
CA LEU A 233 -3.61 -6.03 3.35
C LEU A 233 -3.63 -7.18 2.35
N PHE A 234 -2.84 -8.23 2.59
CA PHE A 234 -2.84 -9.44 1.76
C PHE A 234 -4.19 -10.15 1.80
N GLY A 235 -4.82 -10.26 2.97
CA GLY A 235 -6.16 -10.82 3.11
C GLY A 235 -7.20 -10.05 2.28
N LEU A 236 -7.20 -8.72 2.35
CA LEU A 236 -8.07 -7.88 1.52
C LEU A 236 -7.80 -8.06 0.02
N PHE A 237 -6.53 -8.19 -0.38
CA PHE A 237 -6.16 -8.46 -1.76
C PHE A 237 -6.68 -9.82 -2.24
N VAL A 238 -6.49 -10.89 -1.46
CA VAL A 238 -7.00 -12.24 -1.76
C VAL A 238 -8.52 -12.23 -1.90
N ALA A 239 -9.23 -11.65 -0.93
CA ALA A 239 -10.69 -11.53 -0.98
C ALA A 239 -11.16 -10.72 -2.19
N GLY A 240 -10.43 -9.65 -2.54
CA GLY A 240 -10.66 -8.86 -3.74
C GLY A 240 -10.50 -9.66 -5.02
N VAL A 241 -9.40 -10.40 -5.16
CA VAL A 241 -9.10 -11.25 -6.33
C VAL A 241 -10.16 -12.34 -6.50
N LEU A 242 -10.54 -13.03 -5.42
CA LEU A 242 -11.58 -14.05 -5.45
C LEU A 242 -12.95 -13.45 -5.81
N SER A 243 -13.28 -12.28 -5.24
CA SER A 243 -14.56 -11.61 -5.51
C SER A 243 -14.65 -11.15 -6.97
N ALA A 244 -13.59 -10.53 -7.48
CA ALA A 244 -13.48 -10.16 -8.89
C ALA A 244 -13.54 -11.39 -9.81
N GLY A 245 -12.84 -12.47 -9.45
CA GLY A 245 -12.88 -13.75 -10.15
C GLY A 245 -14.29 -14.34 -10.21
N ALA A 246 -15.02 -14.35 -9.10
CA ALA A 246 -16.40 -14.82 -9.04
C ALA A 246 -17.34 -13.97 -9.90
N GLU A 247 -17.27 -12.63 -9.78
CA GLU A 247 -18.10 -11.69 -10.56
C GLU A 247 -17.86 -11.81 -12.06
N ARG A 248 -16.63 -12.12 -12.48
CA ARG A 248 -16.22 -12.23 -13.88
C ARG A 248 -16.25 -13.67 -14.42
N LYS A 249 -16.73 -14.65 -13.65
CA LYS A 249 -16.70 -16.09 -14.00
C LYS A 249 -15.29 -16.61 -14.32
N ARG A 250 -14.27 -16.06 -13.65
CA ARG A 250 -12.84 -16.41 -13.75
C ARG A 250 -12.27 -16.92 -12.42
N LEU A 251 -13.11 -17.47 -11.55
CA LEU A 251 -12.71 -17.95 -10.23
C LEU A 251 -11.58 -19.01 -10.28
N PRO A 252 -11.57 -20.00 -11.20
CA PRO A 252 -10.44 -20.94 -11.30
C PRO A 252 -9.11 -20.23 -11.60
N ALA A 253 -9.10 -19.29 -12.54
CA ALA A 253 -7.89 -18.51 -12.84
C ALA A 253 -7.42 -17.66 -11.65
N ALA A 254 -8.36 -17.10 -10.88
CA ALA A 254 -8.07 -16.36 -9.65
C ALA A 254 -7.43 -17.25 -8.58
N MET A 255 -7.98 -18.44 -8.35
CA MET A 255 -7.44 -19.41 -7.40
C MET A 255 -6.06 -19.91 -7.82
N THR A 256 -5.88 -20.27 -9.10
CA THR A 256 -4.59 -20.71 -9.64
C THR A 256 -3.53 -19.61 -9.53
N GLY A 257 -3.87 -18.37 -9.87
CA GLY A 257 -2.93 -17.24 -9.75
C GLY A 257 -2.53 -16.96 -8.29
N LEU A 258 -3.48 -17.07 -7.35
CA LEU A 258 -3.19 -16.92 -5.92
C LEU A 258 -2.30 -18.04 -5.38
N LEU A 259 -2.53 -19.29 -5.83
CA LEU A 259 -1.69 -20.42 -5.49
C LEU A 259 -0.26 -20.22 -6.01
N LEU A 260 -0.11 -19.79 -7.26
CA LEU A 260 1.21 -19.48 -7.83
C LEU A 260 1.93 -18.36 -7.06
N LEU A 261 1.20 -17.31 -6.65
CA LEU A 261 1.76 -16.25 -5.83
C LEU A 261 2.24 -16.78 -4.46
N ALA A 262 1.45 -17.64 -3.83
CA ALA A 262 1.82 -18.28 -2.57
C ALA A 262 3.06 -19.18 -2.73
N VAL A 263 3.18 -19.91 -3.84
CA VAL A 263 4.38 -20.70 -4.18
C VAL A 263 5.60 -19.80 -4.32
N VAL A 264 5.50 -18.64 -5.00
CA VAL A 264 6.62 -17.68 -5.10
C VAL A 264 7.07 -17.19 -3.72
N ILE A 265 6.11 -16.84 -2.84
CA ILE A 265 6.40 -16.41 -1.46
C ILE A 265 7.09 -17.53 -0.66
N ALA A 266 6.55 -18.75 -0.73
CA ALA A 266 7.09 -19.91 -0.02
C ALA A 266 8.48 -20.31 -0.54
N ALA A 267 8.68 -20.29 -1.87
CA ALA A 267 9.96 -20.60 -2.50
C ALA A 267 11.04 -19.60 -2.06
N PHE A 268 10.75 -18.30 -2.08
CA PHE A 268 11.70 -17.30 -1.60
C PHE A 268 12.06 -17.51 -0.13
N LYS A 269 11.06 -17.77 0.73
CA LYS A 269 11.30 -18.07 2.15
C LYS A 269 12.15 -19.32 2.34
N GLY A 270 11.87 -20.40 1.60
CA GLY A 270 12.66 -21.63 1.62
C GLY A 270 14.10 -21.41 1.19
N CYS A 271 14.33 -20.67 0.10
CA CYS A 271 15.68 -20.29 -0.33
C CYS A 271 16.42 -19.47 0.72
N ARG A 272 15.73 -18.55 1.41
CA ARG A 272 16.29 -17.75 2.51
C ARG A 272 16.71 -18.62 3.68
N MET A 273 15.84 -19.52 4.13
CA MET A 273 16.15 -20.46 5.21
C MET A 273 17.32 -21.38 4.85
N ALA A 274 17.40 -21.84 3.60
CA ALA A 274 18.53 -22.64 3.13
C ALA A 274 19.84 -21.84 3.08
N ALA A 275 19.79 -20.56 2.66
CA ALA A 275 20.95 -19.69 2.64
C ALA A 275 21.45 -19.35 4.07
N ASP A 276 20.55 -19.21 5.04
CA ASP A 276 20.95 -18.99 6.44
C ASP A 276 21.67 -20.22 7.05
N LEU A 277 21.50 -21.41 6.47
CA LEU A 277 22.19 -22.64 6.85
C LEU A 277 23.53 -22.87 6.10
N ASN A 278 23.80 -22.10 5.02
CA ASN A 278 24.99 -22.29 4.20
C ASN A 278 25.78 -20.96 3.99
N PRO A 279 26.93 -20.80 4.65
CA PRO A 279 27.75 -19.58 4.58
C PRO A 279 28.21 -19.19 3.16
N ASP A 280 28.38 -20.16 2.25
CA ASP A 280 28.90 -19.91 0.90
C ASP A 280 27.90 -19.18 -0.01
N ILE A 281 26.60 -19.20 0.33
CA ILE A 281 25.50 -18.63 -0.46
C ILE A 281 25.07 -17.25 0.07
N GLN A 282 25.62 -16.83 1.22
CA GLN A 282 25.23 -15.62 1.96
C GLN A 282 25.39 -14.32 1.14
N GLY A 283 26.31 -14.30 0.16
CA GLY A 283 26.59 -13.16 -0.72
C GLY A 283 25.52 -12.85 -1.79
N GLN A 284 24.56 -13.74 -2.05
CA GLN A 284 23.54 -13.55 -3.11
C GLN A 284 22.24 -12.87 -2.63
N GLY A 285 22.18 -12.43 -1.36
CA GLY A 285 20.95 -11.97 -0.71
C GLY A 285 20.20 -10.85 -1.45
N THR A 286 20.91 -9.87 -2.01
CA THR A 286 20.30 -8.74 -2.71
C THR A 286 19.72 -9.14 -4.07
N ALA A 287 20.43 -9.97 -4.84
CA ALA A 287 19.95 -10.39 -6.16
C ALA A 287 18.71 -11.30 -6.05
N ALA A 288 18.74 -12.27 -5.12
CA ALA A 288 17.58 -13.12 -4.83
C ALA A 288 16.38 -12.30 -4.31
N TRP A 289 16.64 -11.29 -3.46
CA TRP A 289 15.62 -10.36 -2.99
C TRP A 289 15.00 -9.56 -4.13
N LEU A 290 15.81 -8.99 -5.02
CA LEU A 290 15.31 -8.25 -6.19
C LEU A 290 14.48 -9.17 -7.09
N LEU A 291 14.97 -10.36 -7.42
CA LEU A 291 14.21 -11.32 -8.22
C LEU A 291 12.85 -11.62 -7.60
N TYR A 292 12.81 -11.86 -6.29
CA TYR A 292 11.55 -12.06 -5.57
C TYR A 292 10.61 -10.85 -5.68
N ILE A 293 11.11 -9.63 -5.50
CA ILE A 293 10.32 -8.40 -5.63
C ILE A 293 9.72 -8.27 -7.03
N TRP A 294 10.47 -8.60 -8.08
CA TRP A 294 9.97 -8.57 -9.45
C TRP A 294 8.92 -9.65 -9.71
N LEU A 295 9.15 -10.89 -9.27
CA LEU A 295 8.18 -11.98 -9.41
C LEU A 295 6.89 -11.71 -8.64
N LEU A 296 7.00 -11.21 -7.40
CA LEU A 296 5.86 -10.79 -6.58
C LEU A 296 5.07 -9.67 -7.27
N SER A 297 5.76 -8.63 -7.74
CA SER A 297 5.15 -7.49 -8.43
C SER A 297 4.42 -7.92 -9.69
N LEU A 298 5.04 -8.80 -10.48
CA LEU A 298 4.43 -9.37 -11.68
C LEU A 298 3.19 -10.21 -11.34
N GLY A 299 3.28 -11.08 -10.33
CA GLY A 299 2.16 -11.91 -9.89
C GLY A 299 0.96 -11.06 -9.41
N VAL A 300 1.22 -10.05 -8.59
CA VAL A 300 0.19 -9.09 -8.13
C VAL A 300 -0.41 -8.33 -9.32
N TRP A 301 0.41 -7.86 -10.25
CA TRP A 301 -0.05 -7.15 -11.44
C TRP A 301 -0.91 -8.03 -12.36
N LEU A 302 -0.52 -9.28 -12.59
CA LEU A 302 -1.27 -10.24 -13.40
C LEU A 302 -2.62 -10.59 -12.75
N LEU A 303 -2.63 -10.89 -11.45
CA LEU A 303 -3.86 -11.13 -10.68
C LEU A 303 -4.80 -9.92 -10.74
N SER A 304 -4.24 -8.71 -10.73
CA SER A 304 -5.03 -7.48 -10.83
C SER A 304 -5.77 -7.35 -12.17
N ARG A 305 -5.30 -8.03 -13.24
CA ARG A 305 -6.01 -8.06 -14.53
C ARG A 305 -7.31 -8.87 -14.50
N ILE A 306 -7.52 -9.71 -13.48
CA ILE A 306 -8.78 -10.42 -13.29
C ILE A 306 -9.92 -9.44 -12.98
N GLY A 307 -9.61 -8.37 -12.24
CA GLY A 307 -10.56 -7.28 -11.97
C GLY A 307 -10.63 -6.22 -13.07
N ALA A 308 -9.63 -6.14 -13.94
CA ALA A 308 -9.59 -5.18 -15.03
C ALA A 308 -10.66 -5.51 -16.10
N GLY A 309 -11.77 -4.77 -16.09
CA GLY A 309 -12.84 -4.94 -17.08
C GLY A 309 -13.80 -3.75 -17.18
N GLY A 310 -13.64 -2.95 -18.26
CA GLY A 310 -14.76 -2.39 -19.02
C GLY A 310 -15.27 -0.97 -18.72
N THR A 311 -14.60 -0.12 -17.95
CA THR A 311 -15.05 1.28 -17.76
C THR A 311 -14.22 2.30 -18.55
N VAL A 312 -13.98 2.06 -19.85
CA VAL A 312 -13.28 3.03 -20.73
C VAL A 312 -13.99 3.32 -22.06
N LEU A 313 -15.16 2.74 -22.37
CA LEU A 313 -15.83 2.99 -23.68
C LEU A 313 -17.32 3.33 -23.61
N ALA A 314 -17.77 4.03 -22.56
CA ALA A 314 -19.13 4.55 -22.50
C ALA A 314 -19.21 5.90 -21.80
N GLU A 315 -18.62 6.94 -22.40
CA GLU A 315 -19.08 8.35 -22.28
C GLU A 315 -18.20 9.26 -23.16
N HIS A 316 -18.41 9.20 -24.48
CA HIS A 316 -18.02 10.29 -25.38
C HIS A 316 -19.13 10.67 -26.37
N ARG A 317 -20.39 10.36 -26.00
CA ARG A 317 -21.59 10.80 -26.72
C ARG A 317 -22.65 11.27 -25.71
N GLY A 318 -22.37 12.41 -25.10
CA GLY A 318 -23.33 13.16 -24.28
C GLY A 318 -23.00 14.63 -24.42
N GLY A 319 -23.62 15.28 -25.41
CA GLY A 319 -23.39 16.67 -25.73
C GLY A 319 -23.55 17.57 -24.51
N ILE A 320 -22.57 18.44 -24.31
CA ILE A 320 -22.67 19.59 -23.43
C ILE A 320 -23.75 20.50 -24.04
N ARG A 321 -24.98 20.44 -23.52
CA ARG A 321 -25.90 21.57 -23.60
C ARG A 321 -25.49 22.52 -22.49
N MET A 322 -24.78 23.58 -22.86
CA MET A 322 -24.72 24.78 -22.05
C MET A 322 -26.10 25.43 -22.08
N SER A 323 -26.77 25.51 -20.93
CA SER A 323 -27.75 26.56 -20.68
C SER A 323 -27.12 27.54 -19.70
N ARG A 324 -27.28 28.83 -20.05
CA ARG A 324 -26.73 30.03 -19.43
C ARG A 324 -27.03 30.17 -17.95
#